data_AF-A0A9D9HUJ1-F1
#
_entry.id   AF-A0A9D9HUJ1-F1
#
_cell.length_a   1.000
_cell.length_b   1.000
_cell.length_c   1.000
_cell.angle_alpha   90.00
_cell.angle_beta   90.00
_cell.angle_gamma   90.00
#
_symmetry.space_group_name_H-M   'P 1'
#
loop_
_entity.id
_entity.type
_entity.pdbx_description
1 polymer ?
#
loop_
_entity_poly.entity_id
_entity_poly.type
_entity_poly.pdbx_seq_one_letter_code
_entity_poly.pdbx_strand_id
1 'polypeptide(L)'
;MNKEVLSISQMEHLQELGLDTSKASCYIWEAEGKEYLYWGKCEDANGIPTFTLPDILELLPKEICGNEITIYHHRNYWSIYYYGIYSVENKSLIDAAYEMLCCCAENGDIKERK
;
A
#
# COMPACT_ATOMS: atom_id res chain seq x y z
N MET A 1 17.00 -6.57 0.98
CA MET A 1 16.18 -6.17 2.14
C MET A 1 14.74 -6.44 1.75
N ASN A 2 13.96 -7.12 2.58
CA ASN A 2 12.54 -7.32 2.30
C ASN A 2 11.84 -6.00 2.64
N LYS A 3 11.10 -5.42 1.69
CA LYS A 3 10.42 -4.13 1.91
C LYS A 3 9.14 -4.37 2.70
N GLU A 4 8.98 -3.71 3.84
CA GLU A 4 7.86 -3.95 4.78
C GLU A 4 6.82 -2.83 4.78
N VAL A 5 7.21 -1.62 4.36
CA VAL A 5 6.38 -0.42 4.32
C VAL A 5 6.60 0.35 3.02
N LEU A 6 5.68 1.27 2.71
CA LEU A 6 5.85 2.18 1.58
C LEU A 6 6.95 3.22 1.84
N SER A 7 7.61 3.66 0.78
CA SER A 7 8.51 4.81 0.85
C SER A 7 7.72 6.11 0.98
N ILE A 8 8.38 7.18 1.43
CA ILE A 8 7.81 8.53 1.50
C ILE A 8 7.22 8.94 0.14
N SER A 9 7.96 8.71 -0.95
CA SER A 9 7.49 9.03 -2.31
C SER A 9 6.24 8.26 -2.75
N GLN A 10 6.08 7.01 -2.29
CA GLN A 10 4.87 6.24 -2.58
C GLN A 10 3.69 6.81 -1.79
N MET A 11 3.91 7.20 -0.53
CA MET A 11 2.88 7.84 0.29
C MET A 11 2.42 9.17 -0.30
N GLU A 12 3.35 10.01 -0.79
CA GLU A 12 3.04 11.27 -1.50
C GLU A 12 2.20 11.01 -2.75
N HIS A 13 2.56 10.03 -3.57
CA HIS A 13 1.78 9.68 -4.76
C HIS A 13 0.36 9.21 -4.41
N LEU A 14 0.17 8.42 -3.34
CA LEU A 14 -1.16 8.03 -2.89
C LEU A 14 -2.01 9.25 -2.46
N GLN A 15 -1.40 10.26 -1.84
CA GLN A 15 -2.09 11.51 -1.50
C GLN A 15 -2.52 12.27 -2.76
N GLU A 16 -1.69 12.32 -3.80
CA GLU A 16 -2.02 12.93 -5.09
C GLU A 16 -3.19 12.23 -5.77
N LEU A 17 -3.32 10.90 -5.60
CA LEU A 17 -4.46 10.11 -6.03
C LEU A 17 -5.71 10.28 -5.15
N GLY A 18 -5.65 11.09 -4.08
CA GLY A 18 -6.77 11.40 -3.19
C GLY A 18 -6.99 10.40 -2.06
N LEU A 19 -6.02 9.52 -1.76
CA LEU A 19 -6.14 8.56 -0.66
C LEU A 19 -5.78 9.21 0.69
N ASP A 20 -6.59 8.90 1.71
CA ASP A 20 -6.37 9.33 3.08
C ASP A 20 -5.23 8.52 3.73
N THR A 21 -4.02 9.06 3.64
CA THR A 21 -2.80 8.48 4.22
C THR A 21 -2.64 8.72 5.73
N SER A 22 -3.54 9.50 6.35
CA SER A 22 -3.45 9.79 7.79
C SER A 22 -3.76 8.59 8.68
N LYS A 23 -4.36 7.54 8.11
CA LYS A 23 -4.75 6.29 8.78
C LYS A 23 -3.68 5.20 8.78
N ALA A 24 -2.43 5.56 8.45
CA ALA A 24 -1.31 4.63 8.48
C ALA A 24 -1.13 3.99 9.86
N SER A 25 -0.83 2.68 9.89
CA SER A 25 -0.60 1.94 11.14
C SER A 25 0.86 1.90 11.57
N CYS A 26 1.78 2.40 10.73
CA CYS A 26 3.21 2.44 10.96
C CYS A 26 3.79 3.83 10.70
N TYR A 27 4.92 4.13 11.33
CA TYR A 27 5.67 5.36 11.17
C TYR A 27 7.14 5.06 10.87
N ILE A 28 7.72 5.81 9.93
CA ILE A 28 9.16 5.88 9.68
C ILE A 28 9.73 6.97 10.56
N TRP A 29 10.75 6.62 11.33
CA TRP A 29 11.56 7.59 12.05
C TRP A 29 13.00 7.54 11.56
N GLU A 30 13.52 8.70 11.16
CA GLU A 30 14.93 8.84 10.80
C GLU A 30 15.71 9.42 11.98
N ALA A 31 16.70 8.66 12.45
CA ALA A 31 17.63 9.09 13.47
C ALA A 31 19.04 8.67 13.08
N GLU A 32 20.00 9.59 13.15
CA GLU A 32 21.42 9.33 12.86
C GLU A 32 21.66 8.72 11.46
N GLY A 33 20.83 9.10 10.47
CA GLY A 33 20.92 8.58 9.09
C GLY A 33 20.44 7.13 8.93
N LYS A 34 19.69 6.60 9.89
CA LYS A 34 19.04 5.30 9.83
C LYS A 34 17.53 5.43 9.96
N GLU A 35 16.82 4.59 9.23
CA GLU A 35 15.37 4.46 9.29
C GLU A 35 14.97 3.39 10.30
N TYR A 36 13.97 3.72 11.11
CA TYR A 36 13.37 2.84 12.11
C TYR A 36 11.86 2.78 11.88
N LEU A 37 11.28 1.59 12.02
CA LEU A 37 9.84 1.37 11.90
C LEU A 37 9.18 1.27 13.27
N TYR A 38 8.10 2.02 13.46
CA TYR A 38 7.31 2.02 14.69
C TYR A 38 5.87 1.65 14.38
N TRP A 39 5.42 0.54 14.97
CA TRP A 39 4.06 0.02 14.83
C TRP A 39 3.17 0.57 15.95
N GLY A 40 2.03 1.18 15.59
CA GLY A 40 1.07 1.75 16.55
C GLY A 40 1.07 3.27 16.59
N LYS A 41 0.34 3.88 17.55
CA LYS A 41 0.24 5.34 17.67
C LYS A 41 1.57 5.93 18.10
N CYS A 42 2.18 6.74 17.23
CA CYS A 42 3.32 7.56 17.58
C CYS A 42 2.80 8.82 18.31
N GLU A 43 3.12 8.96 19.60
CA GLU A 43 2.89 10.21 20.34
C GLU A 43 3.95 11.28 20.01
N ASP A 44 5.06 10.87 19.38
CA ASP A 44 6.13 11.76 18.94
C ASP A 44 5.80 12.39 17.58
N ALA A 45 5.83 13.73 17.54
CA ALA A 45 5.47 14.53 16.36
C ALA A 45 6.41 14.37 15.14
N ASN A 46 7.47 13.55 15.25
CA ASN A 46 8.51 13.43 14.22
C ASN A 46 8.38 12.17 13.35
N GLY A 47 7.49 11.24 13.67
CA GLY A 47 7.27 10.04 12.85
C GLY A 47 6.53 10.37 11.55
N ILE A 48 7.04 9.89 10.42
CA ILE A 48 6.36 10.03 9.11
C ILE A 48 5.43 8.82 8.93
N PRO A 49 4.11 9.00 8.84
CA PRO A 49 3.18 7.87 8.65
C PRO A 49 3.46 7.15 7.33
N THR A 50 3.42 5.81 7.36
CA THR A 50 3.60 4.97 6.18
C THR A 50 2.68 3.77 6.18
N PHE A 51 2.20 3.38 5.00
CA PHE A 51 1.38 2.21 4.84
C PHE A 51 2.19 0.92 4.85
N THR A 52 1.53 -0.06 5.43
CA THR A 52 1.94 -1.43 5.59
C THR A 52 1.11 -2.27 4.63
N LEU A 53 1.50 -3.53 4.40
CA LEU A 53 0.69 -4.42 3.57
C LEU A 53 -0.78 -4.52 4.08
N PRO A 54 -1.06 -4.71 5.38
CA PRO A 54 -2.42 -4.67 5.89
C PRO A 54 -3.19 -3.39 5.55
N ASP A 55 -2.59 -2.21 5.71
CA ASP A 55 -3.26 -0.94 5.38
C ASP A 55 -3.70 -0.90 3.92
N ILE A 56 -2.83 -1.34 3.00
CA ILE A 56 -3.12 -1.38 1.56
C ILE A 56 -4.25 -2.38 1.27
N LEU A 57 -4.22 -3.56 1.88
CA LEU A 57 -5.26 -4.58 1.70
C LEU A 57 -6.63 -4.13 2.24
N GLU A 58 -6.67 -3.27 3.26
CA GLU A 58 -7.92 -2.68 3.76
C GLU A 58 -8.51 -1.61 2.82
N LEU A 59 -7.65 -0.93 2.06
CA LEU A 59 -8.03 0.09 1.09
C LEU A 59 -8.42 -0.51 -0.27
N LEU A 60 -7.81 -1.62 -0.65
CA LEU A 60 -8.12 -2.31 -1.91
C LEU A 60 -9.57 -2.81 -1.93
N PRO A 61 -10.28 -2.67 -3.07
CA PRO A 61 -11.60 -3.28 -3.24
C PRO A 61 -11.53 -4.79 -3.02
N LYS A 62 -12.42 -5.36 -2.20
CA LYS A 62 -12.45 -6.83 -2.05
C LYS A 62 -12.89 -7.53 -3.33
N GLU A 63 -13.68 -6.83 -4.13
CA GLU A 63 -14.24 -7.30 -5.40
C GLU A 63 -14.39 -6.13 -6.36
N ILE A 64 -14.09 -6.35 -7.64
CA ILE A 64 -14.39 -5.44 -8.74
C ILE A 64 -15.15 -6.22 -9.81
N CYS A 65 -16.33 -5.74 -10.20
CA CYS A 65 -17.17 -6.35 -11.23
C CYS A 65 -17.42 -7.87 -11.04
N GLY A 66 -17.63 -8.33 -9.80
CA GLY A 66 -17.84 -9.76 -9.51
C GLY A 66 -16.57 -10.60 -9.43
N ASN A 67 -15.37 -9.99 -9.56
CA ASN A 67 -14.09 -10.68 -9.43
C ASN A 67 -13.41 -10.28 -8.13
N GLU A 68 -13.07 -11.27 -7.30
CA GLU A 68 -12.36 -11.07 -6.05
C GLU A 68 -10.87 -10.76 -6.30
N ILE A 69 -10.27 -9.97 -5.41
CA ILE A 69 -8.82 -9.76 -5.42
C ILE A 69 -8.10 -11.09 -5.15
N THR A 70 -7.10 -11.42 -5.96
CA THR A 70 -6.27 -12.62 -5.75
C THR A 70 -4.78 -12.26 -5.71
N ILE A 71 -4.08 -12.83 -4.73
CA ILE A 71 -2.64 -12.65 -4.51
C ILE A 71 -1.96 -14.01 -4.69
N TYR A 72 -0.95 -14.07 -5.57
CA TYR A 72 -0.13 -15.26 -5.75
C TYR A 72 1.34 -14.96 -5.49
N HIS A 73 1.99 -15.92 -4.82
CA HIS A 73 3.43 -15.96 -4.70
C HIS A 73 4.00 -16.92 -5.74
N HIS A 74 4.71 -16.37 -6.71
CA HIS A 74 5.49 -17.13 -7.68
C HIS A 74 6.91 -17.32 -7.17
N ARG A 75 7.70 -18.14 -7.87
CA ARG A 75 9.07 -18.46 -7.44
C ARG A 75 9.95 -17.23 -7.18
N ASN A 76 9.75 -16.13 -7.92
CA ASN A 76 10.61 -14.94 -7.88
C ASN A 76 9.87 -13.61 -7.78
N TYR A 77 8.53 -13.62 -7.73
CA TYR A 77 7.71 -12.41 -7.74
C TYR A 77 6.32 -12.70 -7.16
N TRP A 78 5.58 -11.62 -6.91
CA TRP A 78 4.19 -11.62 -6.48
C TRP A 78 3.33 -11.10 -7.62
N SER A 79 2.16 -11.69 -7.80
CA SER A 79 1.13 -11.14 -8.68
C SER A 79 -0.13 -10.85 -7.89
N ILE A 80 -0.71 -9.68 -8.10
CA ILE A 80 -2.02 -9.30 -7.56
C ILE A 80 -2.91 -8.96 -8.75
N TYR A 81 -4.12 -9.51 -8.78
CA TYR A 81 -5.03 -9.27 -9.90
C TYR A 81 -6.51 -9.37 -9.51
N TYR A 82 -7.33 -8.70 -10.32
CA TYR A 82 -8.76 -8.94 -10.48
C TYR A 82 -8.95 -9.57 -11.85
N TYR A 83 -9.53 -10.76 -11.90
CA TYR A 83 -9.56 -11.57 -13.13
C TYR A 83 -10.17 -10.81 -14.31
N GLY A 84 -9.39 -10.65 -15.38
CA GLY A 84 -9.82 -9.95 -16.60
C GLY A 84 -9.90 -8.42 -16.49
N ILE A 85 -9.43 -7.81 -15.39
CA ILE A 85 -9.52 -6.37 -15.15
C ILE A 85 -8.13 -5.77 -14.96
N TYR A 86 -7.48 -6.05 -13.82
CA TYR A 86 -6.15 -5.54 -13.48
C TYR A 86 -5.22 -6.69 -13.15
N SER A 87 -3.96 -6.56 -13.53
CA SER A 87 -2.90 -7.50 -13.16
C SER A 87 -1.60 -6.75 -12.95
N VAL A 88 -1.00 -6.95 -11.80
CA VAL A 88 0.26 -6.34 -11.39
C VAL A 88 1.22 -7.43 -10.97
N GLU A 89 2.49 -7.28 -11.33
CA GLU A 89 3.58 -8.18 -10.94
C GLU A 89 4.76 -7.40 -10.39
N ASN A 90 5.21 -7.76 -9.18
CA ASN A 90 6.39 -7.14 -8.58
C ASN A 90 7.18 -8.15 -7.75
N LYS A 91 8.50 -7.97 -7.63
CA LYS A 91 9.35 -8.80 -6.75
C LYS A 91 9.00 -8.65 -5.26
N SER A 92 8.48 -7.49 -4.89
CA SER A 92 8.10 -7.11 -3.53
C SER A 92 6.58 -7.13 -3.40
N LEU A 93 6.06 -7.89 -2.43
CA LEU A 93 4.61 -8.01 -2.21
C LEU A 93 3.97 -6.65 -1.92
N ILE A 94 4.62 -5.82 -1.10
CA ILE A 94 4.08 -4.51 -0.77
C ILE A 94 4.09 -3.56 -1.98
N ASP A 95 5.08 -3.67 -2.87
CA ASP A 95 5.11 -2.87 -4.10
C ASP A 95 4.05 -3.35 -5.09
N ALA A 96 3.82 -4.66 -5.21
CA ALA A 96 2.69 -5.19 -5.99
C ALA A 96 1.34 -4.70 -5.44
N ALA A 97 1.17 -4.67 -4.12
CA ALA A 97 -0.04 -4.17 -3.47
C ALA A 97 -0.23 -2.66 -3.71
N TYR A 98 0.85 -1.88 -3.60
CA TYR A 98 0.86 -0.45 -3.92
C TYR A 98 0.47 -0.18 -5.38
N GLU A 99 1.10 -0.87 -6.33
CA GLU A 99 0.79 -0.72 -7.75
C GLU A 99 -0.67 -1.08 -8.06
N MET A 100 -1.20 -2.16 -7.46
CA MET A 100 -2.61 -2.49 -7.59
C MET A 100 -3.52 -1.42 -6.98
N LEU A 101 -3.14 -0.84 -5.84
CA LEU A 101 -3.89 0.24 -5.19
C LEU A 101 -3.93 1.49 -6.09
N CYS A 102 -2.81 1.86 -6.71
CA CYS A 102 -2.76 2.94 -7.70
C CYS A 102 -3.69 2.66 -8.87
N CYS A 103 -3.64 1.45 -9.46
CA CYS A 103 -4.55 1.08 -10.55
C CYS A 103 -6.02 1.25 -10.14
N CYS A 104 -6.42 0.78 -8.97
CA CYS A 104 -7.80 0.92 -8.50
C CYS A 104 -8.18 2.40 -8.25
N ALA A 105 -7.27 3.20 -7.70
CA ALA A 105 -7.50 4.62 -7.43
C ALA A 105 -7.67 5.42 -8.74
N GLU A 106 -6.76 5.23 -9.69
CA GLU A 106 -6.76 5.90 -10.99
C GLU A 106 -8.03 5.60 -11.82
N ASN A 107 -8.59 4.40 -11.65
CA ASN A 107 -9.83 3.99 -12.34
C ASN A 107 -11.11 4.29 -11.54
N GLY A 108 -11.00 4.82 -10.31
CA GLY A 108 -12.14 5.20 -9.49
C GLY A 108 -12.86 4.03 -8.80
N ASP A 109 -12.21 2.87 -8.67
CA ASP A 109 -12.75 1.69 -8.00
C ASP A 109 -12.67 1.78 -6.47
N ILE A 110 -11.88 2.72 -5.95
CA ILE A 110 -11.79 3.01 -4.52
C ILE A 110 -12.86 4.05 -4.17
N LYS A 111 -13.97 3.59 -3.60
CA LYS A 111 -14.96 4.47 -2.99
C LYS A 111 -14.39 4.98 -1.68
N GLU A 112 -14.22 6.29 -1.55
CA GLU A 112 -13.92 6.92 -0.26
C GLU A 112 -14.86 6.34 0.82
N ARG A 113 -14.30 5.79 1.90
CA ARG A 113 -15.05 5.72 3.16
C ARG A 113 -15.13 7.16 3.68
N LYS A 114 -16.03 7.97 3.10
CA LYS A 114 -16.45 9.25 3.67
C LYS A 114 -17.08 9.03 5.04
#